data_AF-A0AB39VXF5-F1
#
_entry.id   AF-A0AB39VXF5-F1
#
_cell.length_a   1.000
_cell.length_b   1.000
_cell.length_c   1.000
_cell.angle_alpha   90.00
_cell.angle_beta   90.00
_cell.angle_gamma   90.00
#
_symmetry.space_group_name_H-M   'P 1'
#
loop_
_entity.id
_entity.type
_entity.pdbx_description
1 polymer ?
#
loop_
_entity_poly.entity_id
_entity_poly.type
_entity_poly.pdbx_seq_one_letter_code
_entity_poly.pdbx_strand_id
1 'polypeptide(L)'
;MKLGFACKYFDAQQHQPFPFRATTRKRFLSLDNEQRIKLIFEISATNLNNLYLNLKHLATELPALRMMRIGSDLLPLYTVPEAKPLYQSFLADLYPLFARCGEVARENDIRLSFHPGQYTVLASDNPAVVERAIEDVEYHTLCARLMGYGKTFQDFKINIHMNGRAGFSGFKDAFMQLSNESKRMLTVENDEISCSLDDVLQARELCPIVLDIHHHWVKENAFIQPDDPRMAAIKTSWRGVRPVMHYSISQEGLIPEQGYPDQQTLGVSKSKLRAHADYYFNDTLNDWALSFVDFDIMCEVKMKNLARDRLYAYSLQK
;
A
#
# COMPACT_ATOMS: atom_id res chain seq x y z
N MET A 1 17.76 3.42 3.46
CA MET A 1 16.56 3.53 2.61
C MET A 1 16.29 2.18 1.98
N LYS A 2 15.02 1.77 1.93
CA LYS A 2 14.51 0.69 1.10
C LYS A 2 13.67 1.26 -0.03
N LEU A 3 13.82 0.72 -1.24
CA LEU A 3 12.92 0.92 -2.36
C LEU A 3 12.03 -0.32 -2.48
N GLY A 4 10.72 -0.12 -2.46
CA GLY A 4 9.73 -1.20 -2.52
C GLY A 4 8.87 -1.15 -3.77
N PHE A 5 8.08 -2.19 -4.01
CA PHE A 5 7.13 -2.24 -5.12
C PHE A 5 5.76 -2.77 -4.65
N ALA A 6 4.73 -2.57 -5.48
CA ALA A 6 3.36 -2.88 -5.12
C ALA A 6 2.75 -4.11 -5.82
N CYS A 7 2.18 -5.00 -5.01
CA CYS A 7 1.27 -6.11 -5.31
C CYS A 7 1.87 -7.28 -6.11
N LYS A 8 2.52 -7.00 -7.24
CA LYS A 8 2.96 -8.02 -8.22
C LYS A 8 4.46 -7.94 -8.41
N TYR A 9 5.09 -9.10 -8.45
CA TYR A 9 6.47 -9.26 -8.86
C TYR A 9 6.51 -9.74 -10.32
N PHE A 10 7.38 -9.15 -11.13
CA PHE A 10 7.63 -9.48 -12.52
C PHE A 10 9.04 -10.01 -12.71
N ASP A 11 9.19 -11.07 -13.51
CA ASP A 11 10.49 -11.48 -14.03
C ASP A 11 10.95 -10.57 -15.19
N ALA A 12 12.12 -10.85 -15.76
CA ALA A 12 12.69 -10.06 -16.85
C ALA A 12 11.84 -10.09 -18.13
N GLN A 13 10.96 -11.08 -18.29
CA GLN A 13 10.01 -11.20 -19.40
C GLN A 13 8.63 -10.60 -19.07
N GLN A 14 8.51 -9.91 -17.92
CA GLN A 14 7.28 -9.30 -17.42
C GLN A 14 6.17 -10.31 -17.07
N HIS A 15 6.53 -11.57 -16.82
CA HIS A 15 5.61 -12.56 -16.28
C HIS A 15 5.59 -12.52 -14.76
N GLN A 16 4.45 -12.88 -14.16
CA GLN A 16 4.35 -13.08 -12.72
C GLN A 16 4.67 -14.55 -12.41
N PRO A 17 5.81 -14.87 -11.79
CA PRO A 17 6.15 -16.26 -11.46
C PRO A 17 5.21 -16.83 -10.40
N PHE A 18 4.73 -15.99 -9.48
CA PHE A 18 3.90 -16.39 -8.35
C PHE A 18 2.62 -15.54 -8.27
N PRO A 19 1.71 -15.64 -9.26
CA PRO A 19 0.53 -14.77 -9.35
C PRO A 19 -0.53 -15.17 -8.32
N PHE A 20 -1.22 -14.18 -7.75
CA PHE A 20 -2.41 -14.47 -6.95
C PHE A 20 -3.59 -14.85 -7.85
N ARG A 21 -4.43 -15.75 -7.36
CA ARG A 21 -5.69 -16.16 -7.97
C ARG A 21 -6.83 -15.42 -7.29
N ALA A 22 -7.89 -15.20 -8.06
CA ALA A 22 -9.14 -14.61 -7.57
C ALA A 22 -10.33 -15.39 -8.13
N THR A 23 -11.49 -15.19 -7.51
CA THR A 23 -12.78 -15.66 -8.04
C THR A 23 -13.76 -14.49 -8.03
N THR A 24 -14.84 -14.62 -8.80
CA THR A 24 -15.90 -13.60 -8.84
C THR A 24 -17.00 -13.94 -7.83
N ARG A 25 -17.65 -12.90 -7.30
CA ARG A 25 -18.85 -13.07 -6.46
C ARG A 25 -19.92 -13.90 -7.18
N LYS A 26 -20.11 -13.69 -8.49
CA LYS A 26 -21.07 -14.45 -9.31
C LYS A 26 -20.80 -15.95 -9.28
N ARG A 27 -19.55 -16.38 -9.53
CA ARG A 27 -19.17 -17.80 -9.49
C ARG A 27 -19.31 -18.37 -8.08
N PHE A 28 -18.87 -17.63 -7.06
CA PHE A 28 -18.98 -18.08 -5.68
C PHE A 28 -20.43 -18.33 -5.26
N LEU A 29 -21.34 -17.41 -5.59
CA LEU A 29 -22.75 -17.53 -5.22
C LEU A 29 -23.50 -18.63 -6.00
N SER A 30 -23.04 -19.03 -7.18
CA SER A 30 -23.67 -20.11 -7.96
C SER A 30 -23.36 -21.52 -7.44
N LEU A 31 -22.43 -21.67 -6.50
CA LEU A 31 -22.00 -22.95 -5.94
C LEU A 31 -22.76 -23.28 -4.65
N ASP A 32 -22.79 -24.56 -4.29
CA ASP A 32 -23.23 -24.99 -2.95
C ASP A 32 -22.18 -24.67 -1.86
N ASN A 33 -22.51 -24.88 -0.59
CA ASN A 33 -21.63 -24.51 0.52
C ASN A 33 -20.31 -25.30 0.55
N GLU A 34 -20.31 -26.59 0.23
CA GLU A 34 -19.08 -27.40 0.22
C GLU A 34 -18.14 -26.94 -0.90
N GLN A 35 -18.71 -26.70 -2.09
CA GLN A 35 -17.99 -26.16 -3.24
C GLN A 35 -17.47 -24.73 -2.98
N ARG A 36 -18.24 -23.89 -2.28
CA ARG A 36 -17.81 -22.54 -1.87
C ARG A 36 -16.60 -22.60 -0.96
N ILE A 37 -16.65 -23.41 0.11
CA ILE A 37 -15.54 -23.62 1.05
C ILE A 37 -14.30 -24.08 0.29
N LYS A 38 -14.45 -25.14 -0.51
CA LYS A 38 -13.34 -25.69 -1.31
C LYS A 38 -12.72 -24.62 -2.22
N LEU A 39 -13.54 -23.86 -2.95
CA LEU A 39 -13.07 -22.83 -3.88
C LEU A 39 -12.23 -21.75 -3.18
N ILE A 40 -12.75 -21.16 -2.10
CA ILE A 40 -12.04 -20.06 -1.42
C ILE A 40 -10.84 -20.55 -0.62
N PHE A 41 -10.89 -21.78 -0.06
CA PHE A 41 -9.75 -22.41 0.59
C PHE A 41 -8.60 -22.66 -0.40
N GLU A 42 -8.88 -23.30 -1.54
CA GLU A 42 -7.86 -23.62 -2.55
C GLU A 42 -7.19 -22.35 -3.11
N ILE A 43 -7.98 -21.30 -3.36
CA ILE A 43 -7.43 -20.00 -3.81
C ILE A 43 -6.57 -19.38 -2.70
N SER A 44 -7.06 -19.32 -1.46
CA SER A 44 -6.33 -18.74 -0.32
C SER A 44 -5.00 -19.47 -0.08
N ALA A 45 -5.04 -20.80 -0.06
CA ALA A 45 -3.84 -21.62 0.10
C ALA A 45 -2.85 -21.40 -1.06
N THR A 46 -3.33 -21.29 -2.30
CA THR A 46 -2.48 -20.96 -3.45
C THR A 46 -1.85 -19.58 -3.29
N ASN A 47 -2.62 -18.57 -2.90
CA ASN A 47 -2.15 -17.19 -2.74
C ASN A 47 -1.09 -17.10 -1.64
N LEU A 48 -1.27 -17.79 -0.51
CA LEU A 48 -0.29 -17.84 0.58
C LEU A 48 0.97 -18.64 0.22
N ASN A 49 0.86 -19.70 -0.57
CA ASN A 49 2.02 -20.37 -1.16
C ASN A 49 2.80 -19.43 -2.09
N ASN A 50 2.10 -18.71 -2.96
CA ASN A 50 2.73 -17.79 -3.90
C ASN A 50 3.31 -16.55 -3.20
N LEU A 51 2.68 -16.04 -2.14
CA LEU A 51 3.25 -15.00 -1.30
C LEU A 51 4.55 -15.49 -0.65
N TYR A 52 4.55 -16.68 -0.05
CA TYR A 52 5.76 -17.27 0.54
C TYR A 52 6.91 -17.38 -0.47
N LEU A 53 6.64 -17.84 -1.69
CA LEU A 53 7.64 -17.93 -2.76
C LEU A 53 8.16 -16.56 -3.20
N ASN A 54 7.27 -15.56 -3.33
CA ASN A 54 7.66 -14.16 -3.59
C ASN A 54 8.57 -13.62 -2.47
N LEU A 55 8.22 -13.82 -1.20
CA LEU A 55 9.01 -13.33 -0.07
C LEU A 55 10.36 -14.04 0.03
N LYS A 56 10.41 -15.33 -0.27
CA LYS A 56 11.66 -16.09 -0.38
C LYS A 56 12.57 -15.55 -1.48
N HIS A 57 12.01 -15.20 -2.64
CA HIS A 57 12.78 -14.56 -3.71
C HIS A 57 13.30 -13.20 -3.23
N LEU A 58 12.43 -12.36 -2.67
CA LEU A 58 12.77 -11.04 -2.17
C LEU A 58 13.84 -11.07 -1.06
N ALA A 59 13.88 -12.12 -0.24
CA ALA A 59 14.91 -12.35 0.77
C ALA A 59 16.32 -12.49 0.17
N THR A 60 16.46 -12.91 -1.09
CA THR A 60 17.75 -13.03 -1.78
C THR A 60 18.25 -11.69 -2.35
N GLU A 61 17.37 -10.70 -2.47
CA GLU A 61 17.72 -9.36 -2.97
C GLU A 61 18.55 -8.59 -1.94
N LEU A 62 19.17 -7.49 -2.38
CA LEU A 62 19.88 -6.57 -1.49
C LEU A 62 18.94 -6.01 -0.40
N PRO A 63 19.41 -5.73 0.83
CA PRO A 63 18.56 -5.19 1.91
C PRO A 63 17.76 -3.93 1.53
N ALA A 64 18.33 -3.09 0.66
CA ALA A 64 17.69 -1.88 0.12
C ALA A 64 16.52 -2.16 -0.84
N LEU A 65 16.35 -3.40 -1.32
CA LEU A 65 15.27 -3.80 -2.23
C LEU A 65 14.20 -4.66 -1.54
N ARG A 66 14.34 -4.89 -0.22
CA ARG A 66 13.46 -5.75 0.59
C ARG A 66 12.27 -5.00 1.16
N MET A 67 11.43 -4.44 0.28
CA MET A 67 10.15 -3.87 0.67
C MET A 67 9.07 -4.22 -0.37
N MET A 68 7.89 -4.63 0.12
CA MET A 68 6.77 -5.01 -0.75
C MET A 68 5.43 -4.62 -0.14
N ARG A 69 4.54 -4.04 -0.95
CA ARG A 69 3.11 -4.00 -0.63
C ARG A 69 2.44 -5.27 -1.14
N ILE A 70 1.80 -6.01 -0.25
CA ILE A 70 1.06 -7.22 -0.59
C ILE A 70 -0.28 -6.82 -1.21
N GLY A 71 -0.74 -7.56 -2.22
CA GLY A 71 -2.07 -7.36 -2.79
C GLY A 71 -3.19 -7.77 -1.84
N SER A 72 -4.30 -7.04 -1.85
CA SER A 72 -5.46 -7.27 -0.96
C SER A 72 -6.21 -8.58 -1.20
N ASP A 73 -6.02 -9.23 -2.35
CA ASP A 73 -6.74 -10.45 -2.76
C ASP A 73 -6.20 -11.75 -2.13
N LEU A 74 -5.45 -11.68 -1.01
CA LEU A 74 -4.92 -12.87 -0.33
C LEU A 74 -6.02 -13.87 0.01
N LEU A 75 -7.09 -13.40 0.66
CA LEU A 75 -8.29 -14.16 0.95
C LEU A 75 -9.43 -13.63 0.06
N PRO A 76 -9.75 -14.29 -1.06
CA PRO A 76 -10.74 -13.78 -2.00
C PRO A 76 -12.12 -13.64 -1.33
N LEU A 77 -12.81 -12.54 -1.64
CA LEU A 77 -14.18 -12.26 -1.18
C LEU A 77 -14.33 -12.22 0.36
N TYR A 78 -13.26 -12.03 1.14
CA TYR A 78 -13.34 -12.12 2.61
C TYR A 78 -14.41 -11.21 3.23
N THR A 79 -14.60 -10.00 2.68
CA THR A 79 -15.61 -9.01 3.14
C THR A 79 -16.99 -9.21 2.50
N VAL A 80 -17.22 -10.30 1.76
CA VAL A 80 -18.55 -10.68 1.26
C VAL A 80 -19.31 -11.43 2.37
N PRO A 81 -20.53 -11.02 2.75
CA PRO A 81 -21.27 -11.60 3.87
C PRO A 81 -21.43 -13.12 3.83
N GLU A 82 -21.58 -13.70 2.65
CA GLU A 82 -21.74 -15.14 2.46
C GLU A 82 -20.41 -15.91 2.55
N ALA A 83 -19.26 -15.26 2.36
CA ALA A 83 -17.94 -15.88 2.41
C ALA A 83 -17.29 -15.79 3.80
N LYS A 84 -17.46 -14.65 4.50
CA LYS A 84 -16.85 -14.40 5.81
C LYS A 84 -17.10 -15.52 6.85
N PRO A 85 -18.33 -16.04 7.04
CA PRO A 85 -18.57 -17.13 7.98
C PRO A 85 -17.88 -18.44 7.57
N LEU A 86 -17.73 -18.69 6.26
CA LEU A 86 -17.08 -19.90 5.77
C LEU A 86 -15.60 -19.93 6.13
N TYR A 87 -14.91 -18.78 6.12
CA TYR A 87 -13.51 -18.71 6.55
C TYR A 87 -13.31 -19.21 7.97
N GLN A 88 -14.28 -19.04 8.88
CA GLN A 88 -14.17 -19.53 10.25
C GLN A 88 -13.97 -21.05 10.34
N SER A 89 -14.44 -21.80 9.34
CA SER A 89 -14.32 -23.26 9.32
C SER A 89 -12.94 -23.80 8.98
N PHE A 90 -12.08 -23.01 8.31
CA PHE A 90 -10.76 -23.47 7.84
C PHE A 90 -9.62 -22.46 8.05
N LEU A 91 -9.86 -21.31 8.71
CA LEU A 91 -8.82 -20.29 8.92
C LEU A 91 -7.61 -20.85 9.71
N ALA A 92 -7.86 -21.79 10.64
CA ALA A 92 -6.83 -22.48 11.39
C ALA A 92 -5.89 -23.29 10.46
N ASP A 93 -6.41 -23.86 9.37
CA ASP A 93 -5.62 -24.62 8.40
C ASP A 93 -4.75 -23.70 7.52
N LEU A 94 -5.17 -22.43 7.34
CA LEU A 94 -4.39 -21.41 6.63
C LEU A 94 -3.31 -20.78 7.52
N TYR A 95 -3.46 -20.85 8.85
CA TYR A 95 -2.54 -20.19 9.79
C TYR A 95 -1.06 -20.58 9.56
N PRO A 96 -0.68 -21.87 9.43
CA PRO A 96 0.71 -22.24 9.15
C PRO A 96 1.27 -21.60 7.86
N LEU A 97 0.41 -21.39 6.85
CA LEU A 97 0.81 -20.76 5.59
C LEU A 97 1.05 -19.26 5.75
N PHE A 98 0.25 -18.58 6.58
CA PHE A 98 0.48 -17.19 6.96
C PHE A 98 1.72 -17.03 7.83
N ALA A 99 1.87 -17.87 8.86
CA ALA A 99 2.95 -17.81 9.83
C ALA A 99 4.32 -17.85 9.14
N ARG A 100 4.53 -18.84 8.25
CA ARG A 100 5.78 -18.94 7.49
C ARG A 100 6.05 -17.75 6.55
N CYS A 101 5.00 -17.09 6.03
CA CYS A 101 5.18 -15.88 5.22
C CYS A 101 5.77 -14.76 6.08
N GLY A 102 5.20 -14.54 7.26
CA GLY A 102 5.71 -13.52 8.17
C GLY A 102 7.05 -13.88 8.81
N GLU A 103 7.33 -15.16 9.07
CA GLU A 103 8.64 -15.63 9.53
C GLU A 103 9.74 -15.26 8.53
N VAL A 104 9.60 -15.67 7.27
CA VAL A 104 10.56 -15.31 6.21
C VAL A 104 10.73 -13.80 6.10
N ALA A 105 9.64 -13.03 6.17
CA ALA A 105 9.71 -11.58 6.08
C ALA A 105 10.48 -10.96 7.25
N ARG A 106 10.21 -11.37 8.50
CA ARG A 106 10.90 -10.83 9.68
C ARG A 106 12.36 -11.26 9.74
N GLU A 107 12.67 -12.52 9.45
CA GLU A 107 14.05 -13.05 9.47
C GLU A 107 14.96 -12.36 8.46
N ASN A 108 14.40 -11.86 7.35
CA ASN A 108 15.17 -11.25 6.25
C ASN A 108 15.03 -9.73 6.17
N ASP A 109 14.45 -9.09 7.19
CA ASP A 109 14.20 -7.64 7.23
C ASP A 109 13.42 -7.15 5.99
N ILE A 110 12.37 -7.88 5.61
CA ILE A 110 11.45 -7.48 4.55
C ILE A 110 10.38 -6.58 5.14
N ARG A 111 10.34 -5.34 4.67
CA ARG A 111 9.31 -4.37 5.08
C ARG A 111 8.03 -4.61 4.29
N LEU A 112 6.95 -4.92 4.99
CA LEU A 112 5.67 -5.28 4.38
C LEU A 112 4.57 -4.26 4.65
N SER A 113 3.63 -4.16 3.72
CA SER A 113 2.44 -3.34 3.88
C SER A 113 1.24 -3.87 3.12
N PHE A 114 0.06 -3.39 3.48
CA PHE A 114 -1.14 -3.41 2.66
C PHE A 114 -1.54 -1.99 2.27
N HIS A 115 -2.35 -1.89 1.21
CA HIS A 115 -3.11 -0.69 0.91
C HIS A 115 -4.51 -1.12 0.46
N PRO A 116 -5.49 -1.14 1.38
CA PRO A 116 -6.89 -1.33 1.03
C PRO A 116 -7.32 -0.38 -0.11
N GLY A 117 -8.29 -0.80 -0.91
CA GLY A 117 -8.66 -0.09 -2.14
C GLY A 117 -9.34 1.26 -1.91
N GLN A 118 -9.63 1.98 -3.00
CA GLN A 118 -10.28 3.31 -2.99
C GLN A 118 -11.66 3.36 -2.30
N TYR A 119 -12.26 2.22 -1.97
CA TYR A 119 -13.56 2.13 -1.30
C TYR A 119 -13.44 2.13 0.24
N THR A 120 -12.23 2.05 0.77
CA THR A 120 -11.93 2.04 2.21
C THR A 120 -11.85 3.48 2.74
N VAL A 121 -13.01 4.11 2.90
CA VAL A 121 -13.12 5.55 3.23
C VAL A 121 -13.59 5.73 4.67
N LEU A 122 -12.65 5.79 5.62
CA LEU A 122 -12.98 5.97 7.05
C LEU A 122 -13.58 7.36 7.37
N ALA A 123 -13.28 8.38 6.57
CA ALA A 123 -13.83 9.73 6.74
C ALA A 123 -15.13 9.98 5.93
N SER A 124 -15.87 8.93 5.58
CA SER A 124 -17.15 9.07 4.86
C SER A 124 -18.22 9.71 5.74
N ASP A 125 -19.11 10.51 5.13
CA ASP A 125 -20.34 11.01 5.73
C ASP A 125 -21.48 9.96 5.72
N ASN A 126 -21.26 8.81 5.09
CA ASN A 126 -22.20 7.69 5.06
C ASN A 126 -21.78 6.60 6.07
N PRO A 127 -22.56 6.36 7.15
CA PRO A 127 -22.23 5.36 8.16
C PRO A 127 -21.99 3.95 7.61
N ALA A 128 -22.72 3.54 6.56
CA ALA A 128 -22.56 2.22 5.96
C ALA A 128 -21.22 2.09 5.19
N VAL A 129 -20.69 3.19 4.66
CA VAL A 129 -19.35 3.20 4.04
C VAL A 129 -18.28 3.10 5.13
N VAL A 130 -18.46 3.81 6.25
CA VAL A 130 -17.54 3.74 7.40
C VAL A 130 -17.48 2.32 7.97
N GLU A 131 -18.63 1.67 8.18
CA GLU A 131 -18.69 0.28 8.67
C GLU A 131 -17.91 -0.69 7.77
N ARG A 132 -18.10 -0.58 6.45
CA ARG A 132 -17.39 -1.41 5.46
C ARG A 132 -15.90 -1.08 5.40
N ALA A 133 -15.53 0.19 5.57
CA ALA A 133 -14.13 0.60 5.60
C ALA A 133 -13.42 0.07 6.86
N ILE A 134 -14.10 0.08 8.01
CA ILE A 134 -13.61 -0.57 9.25
C ILE A 134 -13.45 -2.07 9.01
N GLU A 135 -14.44 -2.75 8.44
CA GLU A 135 -14.35 -4.18 8.14
C GLU A 135 -13.16 -4.51 7.21
N ASP A 136 -12.92 -3.67 6.20
CA ASP A 136 -11.82 -3.87 5.26
C ASP A 136 -10.45 -3.63 5.92
N VAL A 137 -10.31 -2.62 6.79
CA VAL A 137 -9.10 -2.43 7.60
C VAL A 137 -8.87 -3.62 8.52
N GLU A 138 -9.90 -4.09 9.23
CA GLU A 138 -9.80 -5.24 10.13
C GLU A 138 -9.47 -6.53 9.39
N TYR A 139 -9.92 -6.70 8.15
CA TYR A 139 -9.50 -7.81 7.29
C TYR A 139 -7.99 -7.78 7.02
N HIS A 140 -7.45 -6.63 6.62
CA HIS A 140 -6.01 -6.51 6.36
C HIS A 140 -5.19 -6.66 7.66
N THR A 141 -5.71 -6.16 8.78
CA THR A 141 -5.15 -6.40 10.12
C THR A 141 -5.13 -7.88 10.47
N LEU A 142 -6.21 -8.63 10.20
CA LEU A 142 -6.25 -10.08 10.42
C LEU A 142 -5.15 -10.79 9.64
N CYS A 143 -5.00 -10.50 8.34
CA CYS A 143 -3.93 -11.07 7.52
C CYS A 143 -2.55 -10.79 8.11
N ALA A 144 -2.26 -9.53 8.48
CA ALA A 144 -0.99 -9.15 9.09
C ALA A 144 -0.76 -9.85 10.45
N ARG A 145 -1.80 -9.98 11.29
CA ARG A 145 -1.74 -10.70 12.56
C ARG A 145 -1.45 -12.18 12.39
N LEU A 146 -2.08 -12.85 11.42
CA LEU A 146 -1.82 -14.25 11.12
C LEU A 146 -0.40 -14.47 10.61
N MET A 147 0.19 -13.46 9.95
CA MET A 147 1.61 -13.44 9.61
C MET A 147 2.50 -13.20 10.85
N GLY A 148 1.96 -12.73 11.97
CA GLY A 148 2.69 -12.51 13.23
C GLY A 148 3.03 -11.05 13.53
N TYR A 149 2.39 -10.10 12.85
CA TYR A 149 2.51 -8.64 13.07
C TYR A 149 1.40 -8.08 13.98
N GLY A 150 1.37 -6.76 14.18
CA GLY A 150 0.44 -6.06 15.09
C GLY A 150 0.89 -6.12 16.55
N LYS A 151 2.12 -6.56 16.81
CA LYS A 151 2.68 -6.74 18.16
C LYS A 151 3.29 -5.45 18.67
N THR A 152 4.00 -4.73 17.80
CA THR A 152 4.62 -3.44 18.10
C THR A 152 4.18 -2.36 17.12
N PHE A 153 4.34 -1.10 17.49
CA PHE A 153 3.93 0.03 16.64
C PHE A 153 4.64 -0.03 15.29
N GLN A 154 3.87 -0.02 14.20
CA GLN A 154 4.37 -0.05 12.82
C GLN A 154 5.35 -1.19 12.50
N ASP A 155 5.18 -2.36 13.12
CA ASP A 155 5.84 -3.60 12.66
C ASP A 155 5.31 -4.10 11.31
N PHE A 156 4.14 -3.61 10.90
CA PHE A 156 3.54 -3.73 9.59
C PHE A 156 2.73 -2.46 9.29
N LYS A 157 2.60 -2.10 8.01
CA LYS A 157 1.87 -0.90 7.57
C LYS A 157 0.58 -1.24 6.84
N ILE A 158 -0.54 -0.63 7.22
CA ILE A 158 -1.82 -0.68 6.48
C ILE A 158 -2.17 0.74 6.07
N ASN A 159 -1.92 1.09 4.80
CA ASN A 159 -2.06 2.45 4.32
C ASN A 159 -3.42 2.70 3.66
N ILE A 160 -4.09 3.80 4.00
CA ILE A 160 -5.30 4.25 3.31
C ILE A 160 -5.19 5.74 2.97
N HIS A 161 -5.99 6.22 2.04
CA HIS A 161 -6.21 7.67 1.91
C HIS A 161 -7.12 8.17 3.04
N MET A 162 -6.93 9.41 3.48
CA MET A 162 -7.83 10.06 4.46
C MET A 162 -8.92 10.90 3.77
N ASN A 163 -9.35 10.48 2.59
CA ASN A 163 -10.40 11.15 1.84
C ASN A 163 -11.77 10.93 2.50
N GLY A 164 -12.72 11.82 2.22
CA GLY A 164 -14.10 11.70 2.68
C GLY A 164 -14.67 13.02 3.21
N ARG A 165 -16.00 13.16 3.14
CA ARG A 165 -16.70 14.43 3.43
C ARG A 165 -16.78 14.76 4.92
N ALA A 166 -16.62 13.78 5.80
CA ALA A 166 -16.62 14.00 7.25
C ALA A 166 -15.27 14.50 7.78
N GLY A 167 -14.23 14.56 6.93
CA GLY A 167 -12.91 15.11 7.24
C GLY A 167 -12.22 14.41 8.41
N PHE A 168 -11.29 15.12 9.06
CA PHE A 168 -10.52 14.57 10.18
C PHE A 168 -11.39 14.13 11.36
N SER A 169 -12.49 14.84 11.67
CA SER A 169 -13.40 14.44 12.75
C SER A 169 -14.03 13.06 12.48
N GLY A 170 -14.55 12.84 11.27
CA GLY A 170 -15.12 11.54 10.91
C GLY A 170 -14.06 10.44 10.88
N PHE A 171 -12.87 10.74 10.35
CA PHE A 171 -11.73 9.82 10.42
C PHE A 171 -11.40 9.44 11.87
N LYS A 172 -11.31 10.41 12.78
CA LYS A 172 -10.99 10.18 14.19
C LYS A 172 -12.03 9.28 14.85
N ASP A 173 -13.32 9.53 14.62
CA ASP A 173 -14.40 8.72 15.20
C ASP A 173 -14.38 7.28 14.68
N ALA A 174 -14.11 7.08 13.38
CA ALA A 174 -13.94 5.76 12.79
C ALA A 174 -12.66 5.06 13.29
N PHE A 175 -11.55 5.79 13.38
CA PHE A 175 -10.28 5.30 13.89
C PHE A 175 -10.41 4.77 15.32
N MET A 176 -11.19 5.45 16.17
CA MET A 176 -11.40 5.02 17.56
C MET A 176 -12.16 3.69 17.68
N GLN A 177 -12.90 3.28 16.65
CA GLN A 177 -13.60 1.98 16.61
C GLN A 177 -12.70 0.82 16.19
N LEU A 178 -11.55 1.11 15.57
CA LEU A 178 -10.59 0.07 15.14
C LEU A 178 -10.00 -0.69 16.34
N SER A 179 -9.62 -1.94 16.11
CA SER A 179 -8.87 -2.75 17.05
C SER A 179 -7.52 -2.10 17.40
N ASN A 180 -6.94 -2.48 18.55
CA ASN A 180 -5.63 -1.95 18.95
C ASN A 180 -4.53 -2.33 17.95
N GLU A 181 -4.63 -3.51 17.36
CA GLU A 181 -3.74 -4.00 16.32
C GLU A 181 -3.88 -3.17 15.04
N SER A 182 -5.12 -2.90 14.59
CA SER A 182 -5.37 -1.98 13.48
C SER A 182 -4.78 -0.59 13.75
N LYS A 183 -5.02 0.00 14.92
CA LYS A 183 -4.48 1.31 15.31
C LYS A 183 -2.95 1.36 15.32
N ARG A 184 -2.28 0.24 15.64
CA ARG A 184 -0.81 0.15 15.63
C ARG A 184 -0.22 0.13 14.22
N MET A 185 -0.96 -0.37 13.24
CA MET A 185 -0.48 -0.62 11.87
C MET A 185 -1.04 0.37 10.84
N LEU A 186 -2.18 1.01 11.10
CA LEU A 186 -2.81 1.94 10.17
C LEU A 186 -1.88 3.14 9.92
N THR A 187 -1.81 3.58 8.67
CA THR A 187 -1.24 4.85 8.24
C THR A 187 -2.20 5.55 7.29
N VAL A 188 -2.10 6.87 7.21
CA VAL A 188 -2.88 7.66 6.26
C VAL A 188 -2.00 8.44 5.31
N GLU A 189 -2.48 8.60 4.08
CA GLU A 189 -1.76 9.25 2.99
C GLU A 189 -2.60 10.39 2.38
N ASN A 190 -1.91 11.44 1.92
CA ASN A 190 -2.52 12.50 1.11
C ASN A 190 -2.98 11.96 -0.25
N ASP A 191 -3.97 12.62 -0.85
CA ASP A 191 -4.46 12.28 -2.19
C ASP A 191 -4.41 13.50 -3.11
N GLU A 192 -4.64 13.26 -4.39
CA GLU A 192 -4.44 14.21 -5.47
C GLU A 192 -5.64 15.16 -5.72
N ILE A 193 -6.80 14.91 -5.08
CA ILE A 193 -8.05 15.62 -5.33
C ILE A 193 -8.59 16.26 -4.05
N SER A 194 -8.93 15.45 -3.05
CA SER A 194 -9.75 15.79 -1.89
C SER A 194 -8.93 16.10 -0.64
N CYS A 195 -7.88 15.34 -0.31
CA CYS A 195 -7.16 15.46 0.95
C CYS A 195 -5.69 15.89 0.75
N SER A 196 -5.34 17.12 1.15
CA SER A 196 -3.95 17.63 1.08
C SER A 196 -3.03 16.99 2.11
N LEU A 197 -1.73 17.28 2.01
CA LEU A 197 -0.78 16.95 3.08
C LEU A 197 -1.18 17.62 4.42
N ASP A 198 -1.65 18.87 4.37
CA ASP A 198 -2.02 19.60 5.58
C ASP A 198 -3.28 19.01 6.23
N ASP A 199 -4.18 18.47 5.42
CA ASP A 199 -5.36 17.74 5.91
C ASP A 199 -4.94 16.45 6.65
N VAL A 200 -4.12 15.60 6.03
CA VAL A 200 -3.68 14.34 6.66
C VAL A 200 -2.81 14.55 7.90
N LEU A 201 -2.06 15.65 7.97
CA LEU A 201 -1.25 16.01 9.14
C LEU A 201 -2.09 16.25 10.40
N GLN A 202 -3.40 16.44 10.30
CA GLN A 202 -4.30 16.47 11.46
C GLN A 202 -4.34 15.12 12.20
N ALA A 203 -4.10 14.01 11.50
CA ALA A 203 -4.10 12.66 12.06
C ALA A 203 -2.78 12.20 12.69
N ARG A 204 -1.73 13.04 12.66
CA ARG A 204 -0.36 12.66 13.07
C ARG A 204 -0.23 12.14 14.51
N GLU A 205 -1.12 12.57 15.40
CA GLU A 205 -1.14 12.09 16.79
C GLU A 205 -1.82 10.71 16.91
N LEU A 206 -2.72 10.38 15.99
CA LEU A 206 -3.44 9.10 15.97
C LEU A 206 -2.60 8.01 15.32
N CYS A 207 -2.05 8.28 14.13
CA CYS A 207 -1.33 7.32 13.31
C CYS A 207 -0.26 7.99 12.43
N PRO A 208 0.72 7.24 11.90
CA PRO A 208 1.74 7.80 11.03
C PRO A 208 1.19 8.31 9.71
N ILE A 209 1.84 9.36 9.21
CA ILE A 209 1.54 9.97 7.92
C ILE A 209 2.48 9.42 6.86
N VAL A 210 1.91 8.97 5.75
CA VAL A 210 2.63 8.63 4.54
C VAL A 210 2.51 9.80 3.58
N LEU A 211 3.63 10.31 3.11
CA LEU A 211 3.66 11.30 2.04
C LEU A 211 3.64 10.58 0.70
N ASP A 212 2.66 10.87 -0.14
CA ASP A 212 2.79 10.65 -1.57
C ASP A 212 3.16 11.98 -2.24
N ILE A 213 4.40 12.05 -2.72
CA ILE A 213 4.95 13.27 -3.33
C ILE A 213 4.34 13.55 -4.70
N HIS A 214 3.89 12.52 -5.42
CA HIS A 214 3.20 12.67 -6.70
C HIS A 214 1.81 13.26 -6.51
N HIS A 215 1.02 12.71 -5.57
CA HIS A 215 -0.27 13.25 -5.17
C HIS A 215 -0.15 14.69 -4.68
N HIS A 216 0.90 15.00 -3.91
CA HIS A 216 1.15 16.36 -3.46
C HIS A 216 1.35 17.32 -4.64
N TRP A 217 2.19 16.95 -5.62
CA TRP A 217 2.35 17.76 -6.82
C TRP A 217 1.05 17.88 -7.61
N VAL A 218 0.34 16.79 -7.91
CA VAL A 218 -0.94 16.84 -8.66
C VAL A 218 -1.98 17.72 -7.95
N LYS A 219 -2.02 17.71 -6.61
CA LYS A 219 -2.95 18.54 -5.84
C LYS A 219 -2.55 20.01 -5.82
N GLU A 220 -1.30 20.31 -5.48
CA GLU A 220 -0.84 21.67 -5.13
C GLU A 220 -0.06 22.37 -6.26
N ASN A 221 0.26 21.66 -7.34
CA ASN A 221 1.20 22.10 -8.38
C ASN A 221 2.56 22.53 -7.80
N ALA A 222 3.04 21.82 -6.77
CA ALA A 222 4.27 22.13 -6.06
C ALA A 222 5.07 20.86 -5.76
N PHE A 223 6.39 20.96 -5.92
CA PHE A 223 7.33 19.89 -5.54
C PHE A 223 7.79 20.12 -4.10
N ILE A 224 7.20 19.38 -3.16
CA ILE A 224 7.61 19.43 -1.75
C ILE A 224 9.07 19.01 -1.60
N GLN A 225 9.84 19.69 -0.77
CA GLN A 225 11.27 19.44 -0.59
C GLN A 225 11.56 18.65 0.70
N PRO A 226 12.68 17.91 0.78
CA PRO A 226 13.06 17.18 2.01
C PRO A 226 13.26 18.05 3.25
N ASP A 227 13.52 19.35 3.08
CA ASP A 227 13.68 20.33 4.15
C ASP A 227 12.37 21.09 4.47
N ASP A 228 11.25 20.74 3.83
CA ASP A 228 9.94 21.32 4.15
C ASP A 228 9.62 21.12 5.65
N PRO A 229 9.13 22.14 6.37
CA PRO A 229 8.87 22.06 7.81
C PRO A 229 7.90 20.93 8.19
N ARG A 230 7.03 20.50 7.27
CA ARG A 230 6.11 19.38 7.49
C ARG A 230 6.81 18.03 7.59
N MET A 231 8.03 17.88 7.05
CA MET A 231 8.80 16.63 7.15
C MET A 231 9.10 16.25 8.59
N ALA A 232 9.32 17.23 9.47
CA ALA A 232 9.53 16.98 10.89
C ALA A 232 8.27 16.39 11.56
N ALA A 233 7.08 16.90 11.22
CA ALA A 233 5.81 16.39 11.73
C ALA A 233 5.54 14.97 11.23
N ILE A 234 5.82 14.69 9.95
CA ILE A 234 5.73 13.35 9.39
C ILE A 234 6.68 12.41 10.14
N LYS A 235 7.98 12.71 10.22
CA LYS A 235 8.97 11.88 10.94
C LYS A 235 8.55 11.59 12.39
N THR A 236 8.04 12.60 13.09
CA THR A 236 7.57 12.46 14.48
C THR A 236 6.38 11.50 14.58
N SER A 237 5.44 11.53 13.64
CA SER A 237 4.26 10.64 13.63
C SER A 237 4.61 9.15 13.56
N TRP A 238 5.81 8.80 13.06
CA TRP A 238 6.32 7.43 13.01
C TRP A 238 7.02 6.97 14.29
N ARG A 239 7.16 7.85 15.30
CA ARG A 239 7.59 7.49 16.66
C ARG A 239 8.89 6.67 16.71
N GLY A 240 9.87 7.07 15.88
CA GLY A 240 11.19 6.43 15.79
C GLY A 240 11.29 5.29 14.78
N VAL A 241 10.17 4.81 14.22
CA VAL A 241 10.19 3.93 13.05
C VAL A 241 10.53 4.75 11.82
N ARG A 242 11.38 4.24 10.93
CA ARG A 242 11.72 4.93 9.69
C ARG A 242 10.47 5.19 8.85
N PRO A 243 10.14 6.41 8.43
CA PRO A 243 8.94 6.66 7.64
C PRO A 243 8.92 5.97 6.28
N VAL A 244 7.71 5.77 5.73
CA VAL A 244 7.52 5.39 4.32
C VAL A 244 6.88 6.56 3.59
N MET A 245 7.38 6.85 2.39
CA MET A 245 6.73 7.70 1.40
C MET A 245 6.40 6.90 0.15
N HIS A 246 5.56 7.44 -0.70
CA HIS A 246 5.21 6.88 -2.01
C HIS A 246 5.75 7.79 -3.11
N TYR A 247 6.23 7.17 -4.17
CA TYR A 247 6.78 7.86 -5.32
C TYR A 247 6.19 7.30 -6.61
N SER A 248 5.60 8.21 -7.39
CA SER A 248 5.15 7.97 -8.75
C SER A 248 5.45 9.19 -9.62
N ILE A 249 5.27 9.04 -10.93
CA ILE A 249 5.28 10.14 -11.89
C ILE A 249 4.15 9.93 -12.91
N SER A 250 3.69 11.03 -13.53
CA SER A 250 2.69 10.98 -14.58
C SER A 250 3.15 10.16 -15.77
N GLN A 251 2.21 9.57 -16.49
CA GLN A 251 2.45 8.80 -17.70
C GLN A 251 3.36 9.52 -18.72
N GLU A 252 4.24 8.74 -19.35
CA GLU A 252 5.08 9.16 -20.47
C GLU A 252 4.27 9.91 -21.54
N GLY A 253 4.83 11.01 -22.04
CA GLY A 253 4.18 11.91 -23.00
C GLY A 253 3.25 12.96 -22.38
N LEU A 254 2.92 12.89 -21.09
CA LEU A 254 2.16 13.95 -20.38
C LEU A 254 3.06 15.00 -19.70
N ILE A 255 4.27 14.61 -19.33
CA ILE A 255 5.28 15.47 -18.69
C ILE A 255 6.61 15.33 -19.45
N PRO A 256 7.52 16.32 -19.41
CA PRO A 256 8.82 16.24 -20.05
C PRO A 256 9.71 15.16 -19.40
N GLU A 257 10.71 14.68 -20.14
CA GLU A 257 11.71 13.71 -19.67
C GLU A 257 12.70 14.32 -18.66
N GLN A 258 12.75 15.64 -18.52
CA GLN A 258 13.63 16.34 -17.60
C GLN A 258 12.94 17.56 -17.01
N GLY A 259 13.44 18.03 -15.87
CA GLY A 259 12.92 19.20 -15.18
C GLY A 259 11.66 18.93 -14.37
N TYR A 260 11.21 19.98 -13.70
CA TYR A 260 10.01 20.00 -12.86
C TYR A 260 8.81 20.51 -13.67
N PRO A 261 7.86 19.64 -14.08
CA PRO A 261 6.70 20.09 -14.84
C PRO A 261 5.78 21.02 -14.06
N ASP A 262 5.42 22.13 -14.68
CA ASP A 262 4.36 23.03 -14.23
C ASP A 262 3.02 22.67 -14.89
N GLN A 263 1.98 22.41 -14.09
CA GLN A 263 0.69 21.95 -14.60
C GLN A 263 -0.05 23.00 -15.42
N GLN A 264 0.14 24.29 -15.11
CA GLN A 264 -0.51 25.37 -15.87
C GLN A 264 0.02 25.42 -17.30
N THR A 265 1.32 25.18 -17.46
CA THR A 265 2.00 25.10 -18.75
C THR A 265 1.60 23.84 -19.53
N LEU A 266 1.43 22.71 -18.84
CA LEU A 266 1.03 21.45 -19.49
C LEU A 266 -0.40 21.50 -20.05
N GLY A 267 -1.33 22.21 -19.39
CA GLY A 267 -2.73 22.26 -19.81
C GLY A 267 -3.46 20.90 -19.75
N VAL A 268 -2.95 19.97 -18.94
CA VAL A 268 -3.49 18.61 -18.77
C VAL A 268 -4.33 18.53 -17.50
N SER A 269 -5.46 17.82 -17.54
CA SER A 269 -6.30 17.63 -16.36
C SER A 269 -5.60 16.81 -15.25
N LYS A 270 -5.87 17.14 -13.98
CA LYS A 270 -5.37 16.36 -12.82
C LYS A 270 -5.66 14.87 -12.92
N SER A 271 -6.82 14.50 -13.46
CA SER A 271 -7.22 13.10 -13.68
C SER A 271 -6.28 12.32 -14.61
N LYS A 272 -5.65 12.99 -15.57
CA LYS A 272 -4.63 12.40 -16.45
C LYS A 272 -3.25 12.45 -15.80
N LEU A 273 -2.93 13.56 -15.12
CA LEU A 273 -1.64 13.72 -14.45
C LEU A 273 -1.42 12.69 -13.34
N ARG A 274 -2.46 12.31 -12.59
CA ARG A 274 -2.36 11.26 -11.57
C ARG A 274 -2.12 9.85 -12.11
N ALA A 275 -2.24 9.63 -13.42
CA ALA A 275 -2.07 8.31 -13.99
C ALA A 275 -0.58 7.93 -14.00
N HIS A 276 -0.24 6.88 -13.26
CA HIS A 276 1.15 6.47 -13.09
C HIS A 276 1.78 5.96 -14.40
N ALA A 277 3.05 6.31 -14.60
CA ALA A 277 3.87 5.81 -15.69
C ALA A 277 4.19 4.31 -15.58
N ASP A 278 4.77 3.76 -16.65
CA ASP A 278 5.31 2.41 -16.65
C ASP A 278 6.64 2.37 -15.89
N TYR A 279 7.54 3.30 -16.20
CA TYR A 279 8.85 3.47 -15.59
C TYR A 279 9.08 4.93 -15.15
N TYR A 280 10.16 5.12 -14.39
CA TYR A 280 10.62 6.42 -13.93
C TYR A 280 11.53 7.10 -14.96
N PHE A 281 10.93 7.67 -16.01
CA PHE A 281 11.65 8.24 -17.16
C PHE A 281 12.18 9.66 -16.96
N ASN A 282 11.79 10.36 -15.89
CA ASN A 282 12.24 11.72 -15.61
C ASN A 282 13.31 11.74 -14.51
N ASP A 283 14.56 11.98 -14.90
CA ASP A 283 15.71 11.94 -14.00
C ASP A 283 15.68 13.04 -12.93
N THR A 284 15.19 14.22 -13.27
CA THR A 284 15.04 15.31 -12.29
C THR A 284 14.07 14.92 -11.18
N LEU A 285 12.98 14.23 -11.52
CA LEU A 285 12.03 13.72 -10.52
C LEU A 285 12.58 12.52 -9.75
N ASN A 286 13.44 11.71 -10.37
CA ASN A 286 14.15 10.63 -9.68
C ASN A 286 15.08 11.16 -8.62
N ASP A 287 15.88 12.18 -8.93
CA ASP A 287 16.74 12.88 -7.96
C ASP A 287 15.94 13.47 -6.83
N TRP A 288 14.85 14.15 -7.17
CA TRP A 288 13.95 14.72 -6.19
C TRP A 288 13.41 13.67 -5.22
N ALA A 289 12.88 12.55 -5.71
CA ALA A 289 12.38 11.48 -4.85
C ALA A 289 13.49 10.84 -4.00
N LEU A 290 14.68 10.60 -4.59
CA LEU A 290 15.81 9.98 -3.91
C LEU A 290 16.47 10.90 -2.86
N SER A 291 16.25 12.22 -2.96
CA SER A 291 16.75 13.20 -1.97
C SER A 291 16.10 13.06 -0.58
N PHE A 292 14.97 12.36 -0.46
CA PHE A 292 14.31 12.05 0.81
C PHE A 292 14.99 10.91 1.58
N VAL A 293 16.29 11.06 1.87
CA VAL A 293 17.18 10.04 2.44
C VAL A 293 16.75 9.47 3.80
N ASP A 294 15.82 10.12 4.49
CA ASP A 294 15.24 9.67 5.76
C ASP A 294 14.07 8.68 5.61
N PHE A 295 13.57 8.48 4.39
CA PHE A 295 12.37 7.68 4.11
C PHE A 295 12.68 6.36 3.40
N ASP A 296 11.85 5.35 3.58
CA ASP A 296 11.75 4.26 2.61
C ASP A 296 10.71 4.64 1.54
N ILE A 297 10.92 4.25 0.29
CA ILE A 297 10.12 4.70 -0.84
C ILE A 297 9.35 3.53 -1.46
N MET A 298 8.03 3.55 -1.36
CA MET A 298 7.16 2.64 -2.11
C MET A 298 7.04 3.15 -3.55
N CYS A 299 7.56 2.37 -4.50
CA CYS A 299 7.52 2.72 -5.92
C CYS A 299 6.15 2.32 -6.52
N GLU A 300 5.40 3.30 -6.97
CA GLU A 300 3.98 3.20 -7.35
C GLU A 300 3.74 3.10 -8.86
N VAL A 301 4.73 2.80 -9.69
CA VAL A 301 4.56 2.71 -11.16
C VAL A 301 4.01 1.35 -11.64
N LYS A 302 3.66 1.23 -12.92
CA LYS A 302 2.99 0.02 -13.46
C LYS A 302 3.94 -1.17 -13.58
N MET A 303 5.24 -0.96 -13.84
CA MET A 303 6.23 -2.04 -14.00
C MET A 303 6.85 -2.56 -12.70
N LYS A 304 6.31 -2.14 -11.54
CA LYS A 304 6.57 -2.73 -10.22
C LYS A 304 8.05 -2.84 -9.88
N ASN A 305 8.51 -4.04 -9.51
CA ASN A 305 9.89 -4.32 -9.13
C ASN A 305 10.89 -3.97 -10.23
N LEU A 306 10.54 -4.15 -11.51
CA LEU A 306 11.44 -3.81 -12.62
C LEU A 306 11.73 -2.31 -12.68
N ALA A 307 10.74 -1.46 -12.38
CA ALA A 307 10.96 -0.01 -12.32
C ALA A 307 11.69 0.42 -11.05
N ARG A 308 11.38 -0.20 -9.90
CA ARG A 308 12.15 -0.05 -8.67
C ARG A 308 13.63 -0.39 -8.89
N ASP A 309 13.93 -1.47 -9.60
CA ASP A 309 15.31 -1.92 -9.86
C ASP A 309 16.08 -0.95 -10.73
N ARG A 310 15.42 -0.37 -11.75
CA ARG A 310 16.00 0.71 -12.55
C ARG A 310 16.26 1.96 -11.71
N LEU A 311 15.33 2.35 -10.84
CA LEU A 311 15.51 3.49 -9.93
C LEU A 311 16.66 3.26 -8.94
N TYR A 312 16.81 2.03 -8.42
CA TYR A 312 17.93 1.65 -7.58
C TYR A 312 19.26 1.69 -8.34
N ALA A 313 19.32 1.12 -9.55
CA ALA A 313 20.51 1.18 -10.37
C ALA A 313 20.90 2.63 -10.73
N TYR A 314 19.91 3.47 -11.00
CA TYR A 314 20.09 4.91 -11.22
C TYR A 314 20.72 5.60 -9.99
N SER A 315 20.24 5.29 -8.78
CA SER A 315 20.75 5.88 -7.54
C SER A 315 22.21 5.52 -7.23
N LEU A 316 22.76 4.46 -7.82
CA LEU A 316 24.15 4.04 -7.64
C LEU A 316 25.13 4.73 -8.59
N GLN A 317 24.62 5.40 -9.63
CA GLN A 317 25.44 6.10 -10.63
C GLN A 317 25.74 7.56 -10.24
N LYS A 318 25.25 8.00 -9.08
CA LYS A 318 25.44 9.34 -8.51
C LYS A 318 26.30 9.29 -7.27
#